data_AF-A0A5C3MI42-F1
#
_entry.id   AF-A0A5C3MI42-F1
#
_cell.length_a   1.000
_cell.length_b   1.000
_cell.length_c   1.000
_cell.angle_alpha   90.00
_cell.angle_beta   90.00
_cell.angle_gamma   90.00
#
_symmetry.space_group_name_H-M   'P 1'
#
loop_
_entity.id
_entity.type
_entity.pdbx_description
1 polymer ?
#
loop_
_entity_poly.entity_id
_entity_poly.type
_entity_poly.pdbx_seq_one_letter_code
_entity_poly.pdbx_strand_id
1 'polypeptide(L)'
;MPVPEQLPPPLNKARFDATYKSFCINRNLNPNSLSMDNKPVDLYLLHVYVMEEGGETVVTQKMLWPVIAVRLGLVHFHGMYTVPQKSGPDAALYISQVYKEYLAMFDELYINAV
;
A
#
# COMPACT_ATOMS: atom_id res chain seq x y z
N MET A 1 26.77 -1.97 15.45
CA MET A 1 25.35 -1.56 15.45
C MET A 1 24.95 -1.51 13.99
N PRO A 2 24.01 -2.33 13.49
CA PRO A 2 23.53 -2.14 12.14
C PRO A 2 22.67 -0.87 12.13
N VAL A 3 22.96 0.00 11.17
CA VAL A 3 22.16 1.20 10.86
C VAL A 3 20.69 0.80 10.73
N PRO A 4 19.72 1.60 11.22
CA PRO A 4 18.35 1.39 10.81
C PRO A 4 18.34 1.46 9.28
N GLU A 5 17.85 0.43 8.61
CA GLU A 5 17.59 0.42 7.16
C GLU A 5 16.61 1.57 6.86
N GLN A 6 17.16 2.78 6.75
CA GLN A 6 16.45 3.97 6.32
C GLN A 6 16.16 3.73 4.85
N LEU A 7 14.94 3.30 4.58
CA LEU A 7 14.47 3.22 3.22
C LEU A 7 14.65 4.57 2.54
N PRO A 8 14.89 4.56 1.22
CA PRO A 8 14.89 5.79 0.45
C PRO A 8 13.59 6.55 0.68
N PRO A 9 13.65 7.90 0.66
CA PRO A 9 12.46 8.71 0.79
C PRO A 9 11.44 8.32 -0.31
N PRO A 10 10.13 8.35 0.00
CA PRO A 10 9.10 7.97 -0.96
C PRO A 10 9.19 8.84 -2.22
N LEU A 11 8.86 8.25 -3.37
CA LEU A 11 8.85 9.02 -4.60
C LEU A 11 7.82 10.14 -4.51
N ASN A 12 8.13 11.27 -5.14
CA ASN A 12 7.15 12.33 -5.35
C ASN A 12 6.02 11.82 -6.26
N LYS A 13 4.79 12.26 -6.00
CA LYS A 13 3.59 11.85 -6.76
C LYS A 13 3.76 11.92 -8.27
N ALA A 14 4.38 12.99 -8.78
CA ALA A 14 4.63 13.17 -10.21
C ALA A 14 5.60 12.12 -10.80
N ARG A 15 6.63 11.75 -10.05
CA ARG A 15 7.59 10.71 -10.48
C ARG A 15 6.97 9.33 -10.37
N PHE A 16 6.32 9.06 -9.24
CA PHE A 16 5.59 7.82 -9.03
C PHE A 16 4.60 7.62 -10.17
N ASP A 17 3.69 8.56 -10.44
CA ASP A 17 2.70 8.42 -11.51
C ASP A 17 3.33 8.17 -12.90
N ALA A 18 4.39 8.92 -13.25
CA ALA A 18 5.06 8.74 -14.55
C ALA A 18 5.71 7.35 -14.71
N THR A 19 6.45 6.89 -13.70
CA THR A 19 7.13 5.59 -13.75
C THR A 19 6.12 4.45 -13.56
N TYR A 20 5.16 4.63 -12.65
CA TYR A 20 4.11 3.67 -12.32
C TYR A 20 3.17 3.44 -13.50
N LYS A 21 2.80 4.50 -14.25
CA LYS A 21 2.04 4.36 -15.50
C LYS A 21 2.75 3.46 -16.50
N SER A 22 4.07 3.62 -16.65
CA SER A 22 4.88 2.80 -17.55
C SER A 22 4.97 1.35 -17.05
N PHE A 23 5.10 1.16 -15.73
CA PHE A 23 5.08 -0.15 -15.09
C PHE A 23 3.74 -0.87 -15.30
N CYS A 24 2.62 -0.16 -15.11
CA CYS A 24 1.28 -0.70 -15.35
C CYS A 24 1.06 -1.13 -16.79
N ILE A 25 1.51 -0.34 -17.77
CA ILE A 25 1.41 -0.70 -19.19
C ILE A 25 2.20 -1.98 -19.48
N ASN A 26 3.43 -2.08 -18.96
CA ASN A 26 4.31 -3.22 -19.21
C ASN A 26 3.80 -4.52 -18.55
N ARG A 27 3.19 -4.40 -17.36
CA ARG A 27 2.66 -5.52 -16.58
C ARG A 27 1.18 -5.82 -16.83
N ASN A 28 0.53 -5.04 -17.69
CA ASN A 28 -0.93 -5.07 -17.90
C ASN A 28 -1.73 -4.90 -16.59
N LEU A 29 -1.22 -4.09 -15.66
CA LEU A 29 -1.86 -3.82 -14.38
C LEU A 29 -2.86 -2.68 -14.54
N ASN A 30 -4.04 -2.85 -13.96
CA ASN A 30 -5.11 -1.86 -13.99
C ASN A 30 -5.32 -1.31 -12.58
N PRO A 31 -4.59 -0.25 -12.18
CA PRO A 31 -4.73 0.32 -10.83
C PRO A 31 -6.13 0.89 -10.58
N ASN A 32 -6.84 1.31 -11.65
CA ASN A 32 -8.23 1.75 -11.56
C ASN A 32 -9.22 0.61 -11.22
N SER A 33 -8.82 -0.65 -11.42
CA SER A 33 -9.62 -1.82 -11.02
C SER A 33 -9.47 -2.13 -9.53
N LEU A 34 -8.48 -1.54 -8.87
CA LEU A 34 -8.24 -1.73 -7.44
C LEU A 34 -9.18 -0.79 -6.68
N SER A 35 -10.31 -1.33 -6.28
CA SER A 35 -11.26 -0.63 -5.45
C SER A 35 -11.76 -1.55 -4.36
N MET A 36 -11.70 -1.08 -3.11
CA MET A 36 -12.29 -1.76 -1.97
C MET A 36 -13.50 -0.96 -1.52
N ASP A 37 -14.65 -1.62 -1.36
CA ASP A 37 -15.89 -0.98 -0.92
C ASP A 37 -16.28 0.28 -1.75
N ASN A 38 -16.22 0.15 -3.08
CA ASN A 38 -16.51 1.24 -4.03
C ASN A 38 -15.54 2.44 -3.96
N LYS A 39 -14.41 2.29 -3.26
CA LYS A 39 -13.39 3.33 -3.12
C LYS A 39 -12.09 2.90 -3.81
N PRO A 40 -11.54 3.70 -4.73
CA PRO A 40 -10.29 3.37 -5.38
C PRO A 40 -9.16 3.33 -4.36
N VAL A 41 -8.29 2.33 -4.48
CA VAL A 41 -7.10 2.19 -3.65
C VAL A 41 -6.05 3.16 -4.17
N ASP A 42 -5.71 4.15 -3.35
CA ASP A 42 -4.68 5.12 -3.70
C ASP A 42 -3.29 4.51 -3.49
N LEU A 43 -2.76 3.88 -4.55
CA LEU A 43 -1.47 3.20 -4.54
C LEU A 43 -0.32 4.15 -4.20
N TYR A 44 -0.44 5.43 -4.56
CA TYR A 44 0.57 6.42 -4.23
C TYR A 44 0.66 6.63 -2.72
N LEU A 45 -0.48 6.85 -2.05
CA LEU A 45 -0.51 6.97 -0.59
C LEU A 45 -0.06 5.68 0.09
N LEU A 46 -0.45 4.52 -0.46
CA LEU A 46 -0.02 3.23 0.04
C LEU A 46 1.51 3.08 0.02
N HIS A 47 2.15 3.43 -1.10
CA HIS A 47 3.62 3.48 -1.21
C HIS A 47 4.24 4.44 -0.19
N VAL A 48 3.72 5.66 -0.08
CA VAL A 48 4.23 6.68 0.87
C VAL A 48 4.16 6.15 2.29
N TYR A 49 3.01 5.64 2.74
CA TYR A 49 2.86 5.12 4.10
C TYR A 49 3.78 3.93 4.35
N VAL A 50 3.93 3.01 3.40
CA VAL A 50 4.81 1.86 3.60
C VAL A 50 6.28 2.30 3.68
N MET A 51 6.73 3.23 2.84
CA MET A 51 8.08 3.78 2.88
C MET A 51 8.35 4.56 4.18
N GLU A 52 7.39 5.39 4.64
CA GLU A 52 7.51 6.13 5.90
C GLU A 52 7.61 5.22 7.13
N GLU A 53 6.92 4.08 7.12
CA GLU A 53 6.96 3.11 8.22
C GLU A 53 8.25 2.26 8.23
N GLY A 54 9.09 2.36 7.20
CA GLY A 54 10.32 1.57 7.06
C GLY A 54 10.16 0.31 6.21
N GLY A 55 9.10 0.24 5.41
CA GLY A 55 8.95 -0.73 4.33
C GLY A 55 7.92 -1.80 4.56
N GLU A 56 7.68 -2.57 3.51
CA GLU A 56 6.78 -3.72 3.52
C GLU A 56 7.12 -4.67 4.67
N THR A 57 8.41 -4.96 4.87
CA THR A 57 8.86 -5.87 5.93
C THR A 57 8.51 -5.36 7.32
N VAL A 58 8.73 -4.07 7.59
CA VAL A 58 8.43 -3.45 8.88
C VAL A 58 6.92 -3.35 9.10
N VAL A 59 6.17 -2.94 8.07
CA VAL A 59 4.70 -2.87 8.10
C VAL A 59 4.09 -4.24 8.35
N THR A 60 4.60 -5.28 7.70
CA THR A 60 4.16 -6.68 7.89
C THR A 60 4.53 -7.19 9.29
N GLN A 61 5.76 -6.97 9.76
CA GLN A 61 6.20 -7.41 11.09
C GLN A 61 5.44 -6.71 12.23
N LYS A 62 5.16 -5.41 12.08
CA LYS A 62 4.40 -4.61 13.05
C LYS A 62 2.88 -4.72 12.88
N MET A 63 2.40 -5.49 11.90
CA MET A 63 0.98 -5.61 11.55
C MET A 63 0.29 -4.25 11.34
N LEU A 64 0.94 -3.35 10.59
CA LEU A 64 0.46 -1.98 10.34
C LEU A 64 -0.46 -1.86 9.11
N TRP A 65 -0.59 -2.92 8.30
CA TRP A 65 -1.56 -3.01 7.20
C TRP A 65 -2.98 -2.52 7.53
N PRO A 66 -3.62 -2.91 8.65
CA PRO A 66 -4.93 -2.37 9.02
C PRO A 66 -4.90 -0.86 9.27
N VAL A 67 -3.82 -0.33 9.85
CA VAL A 67 -3.67 1.12 10.09
C VAL A 67 -3.54 1.88 8.78
N ILE A 68 -2.77 1.35 7.83
CA ILE A 68 -2.61 1.92 6.49
C ILE A 68 -3.94 1.87 5.72
N ALA A 69 -4.65 0.74 5.77
CA ALA A 69 -5.98 0.62 5.16
C ALA A 69 -6.97 1.65 5.71
N VAL A 70 -6.94 1.89 7.03
CA VAL A 70 -7.71 2.96 7.68
C VAL A 70 -7.31 4.35 7.18
N ARG A 71 -6.01 4.64 7.05
CA ARG A 71 -5.52 5.93 6.52
C ARG A 71 -5.86 6.16 5.06
N LEU A 72 -5.89 5.09 4.25
CA LEU A 72 -6.39 5.12 2.88
C LEU A 72 -7.92 5.31 2.82
N GLY A 73 -8.58 5.21 3.97
CA GLY A 73 -10.03 5.33 4.09
C GLY A 73 -10.74 4.13 3.49
N LEU A 74 -10.09 2.97 3.44
CA LEU A 74 -10.63 1.66 3.04
C LEU A 74 -11.21 0.94 4.27
N VAL A 75 -11.87 1.72 5.13
CA VAL A 75 -12.54 1.24 6.33
C VAL A 75 -14.00 1.01 6.03
N HIS A 76 -14.42 -0.24 6.13
CA HIS A 76 -15.82 -0.55 6.36
C HIS A 76 -16.21 0.02 7.73
N PHE A 77 -16.85 1.19 7.72
CA PHE A 77 -17.64 1.67 8.85
C PHE A 77 -19.12 1.40 8.52
N HIS A 78 -19.50 0.12 8.47
CA HIS A 78 -20.91 -0.23 8.39
C HIS A 78 -21.52 -0.10 9.79
N GLY A 79 -22.00 1.10 10.09
CA GLY A 79 -22.89 1.36 11.22
C GLY A 79 -24.29 0.81 10.96
N MET A 80 -24.45 -0.51 10.97
CA MET A 80 -25.73 -1.12 11.36
C MET A 80 -25.47 -2.23 12.36
N TYR A 81 -25.94 -1.96 13.57
CA TYR A 81 -26.26 -2.88 14.65
C TYR A 81 -26.37 -4.35 14.21
N THR A 82 -25.44 -5.21 14.67
CA THR A 82 -25.69 -6.56 15.26
C THR A 82 -24.48 -7.51 15.25
N VAL A 83 -23.33 -7.15 14.71
CA VAL A 83 -22.10 -7.97 14.83
C VAL A 83 -20.88 -7.14 15.18
N PRO A 84 -19.97 -7.62 16.05
CA PRO A 84 -18.88 -6.82 16.59
C PRO A 84 -17.96 -6.34 15.46
N GLN A 85 -17.99 -5.03 15.30
CA GLN A 85 -17.38 -4.24 14.25
C GLN A 85 -15.85 -4.34 14.36
N LYS A 86 -15.30 -5.35 13.71
CA LYS A 86 -13.89 -5.37 13.30
C LYS A 86 -13.91 -5.05 11.81
N SER A 87 -13.39 -3.90 11.40
CA SER A 87 -12.88 -3.79 10.02
C SER A 87 -11.97 -5.01 9.82
N GLY A 88 -12.42 -5.94 8.98
CA GLY A 88 -11.98 -7.31 9.05
C GLY A 88 -10.48 -7.47 8.72
N PRO A 89 -9.86 -8.58 9.14
CA PRO A 89 -8.54 -8.99 8.64
C PRO A 89 -8.46 -8.98 7.10
N ASP A 90 -9.60 -9.08 6.42
CA ASP A 90 -9.79 -8.91 4.98
C ASP A 90 -9.20 -7.61 4.40
N ALA A 91 -9.41 -6.44 5.04
CA ALA A 91 -8.92 -5.17 4.48
C ALA A 91 -7.40 -5.05 4.50
N ALA A 92 -6.80 -5.49 5.62
CA ALA A 92 -5.37 -5.54 5.77
C ALA A 92 -4.73 -6.55 4.81
N LEU A 93 -5.32 -7.74 4.67
CA LEU A 93 -4.88 -8.77 3.73
C LEU A 93 -4.99 -8.29 2.29
N TYR A 94 -6.12 -7.67 1.91
CA TYR A 94 -6.34 -7.11 0.58
C TYR A 94 -5.28 -6.05 0.26
N ILE A 95 -5.06 -5.07 1.14
CA ILE A 95 -4.05 -4.04 0.91
C ILE A 95 -2.64 -4.59 0.85
N SER A 96 -2.31 -5.58 1.70
CA SER A 96 -1.02 -6.28 1.66
C SER A 96 -0.81 -7.00 0.33
N GLN A 97 -1.83 -7.69 -0.19
CA GLN A 97 -1.76 -8.36 -1.49
C GLN A 97 -1.64 -7.36 -2.65
N VAL A 98 -2.47 -6.31 -2.63
CA VAL A 98 -2.41 -5.23 -3.62
C VAL A 98 -1.01 -4.61 -3.63
N TYR A 99 -0.47 -4.25 -2.46
CA TYR A 99 0.90 -3.76 -2.38
C TYR A 99 1.87 -4.78 -2.98
N LYS A 100 1.77 -6.06 -2.63
CA LYS A 100 2.70 -7.09 -3.10
C LYS A 100 2.68 -7.30 -4.62
N GLU A 101 1.51 -7.24 -5.24
CA GLU A 101 1.38 -7.43 -6.68
C GLU A 101 1.66 -6.16 -7.49
N TYR A 102 1.31 -4.99 -6.95
CA TYR A 102 1.31 -3.73 -7.69
C TYR A 102 2.50 -2.83 -7.34
N LEU A 103 3.00 -2.87 -6.11
CA LEU A 103 4.02 -1.96 -5.57
C LEU A 103 5.31 -2.66 -5.16
N ALA A 104 5.29 -3.89 -4.62
CA ALA A 104 6.47 -4.48 -4.01
C ALA A 104 7.64 -4.60 -4.98
N MET A 105 7.40 -4.99 -6.24
CA MET A 105 8.47 -5.03 -7.22
C MET A 105 8.94 -3.63 -7.63
N PHE A 106 8.03 -2.66 -7.72
CA PHE A 106 8.38 -1.28 -8.03
C PHE A 106 9.26 -0.67 -6.93
N ASP A 107 8.88 -0.89 -5.68
CA ASP A 107 9.61 -0.43 -4.51
C ASP A 107 10.92 -1.17 -4.34
N GLU A 108 10.97 -2.47 -4.56
CA GLU A 108 12.22 -3.24 -4.57
C GLU A 108 13.20 -2.73 -5.64
N LEU A 109 12.72 -2.41 -6.84
CA LEU A 109 13.55 -1.82 -7.89
C LEU A 109 14.04 -0.43 -7.49
N TYR A 110 13.19 0.39 -6.86
CA TYR A 110 13.57 1.71 -6.38
C TYR A 110 14.61 1.65 -5.25
N ILE A 111 14.40 0.76 -4.28
CA ILE A 111 15.31 0.52 -3.15
C ILE A 111 16.65 -0.03 -3.63
N ASN A 112 16.67 -0.89 -4.65
CA ASN A 112 17.92 -1.40 -5.24
C ASN A 112 18.62 -0.39 -6.15
N ALA A 113 17.91 0.59 -6.70
CA ALA A 113 18.46 1.57 -7.64
C ALA A 113 19.08 2.80 -6.96
N VAL A 114 18.80 3.02 -5.68
CA VAL A 114 19.27 4.17 -4.87
C VAL A 114 20.50 3.81 -4.05
#